data_AF-A0A5J6P6M4-F1
#
_entry.id   AF-A0A5J6P6M4-F1
#
_cell.length_a   1.000
_cell.length_b   1.000
_cell.length_c   1.000
_cell.angle_alpha   90.00
_cell.angle_beta   90.00
_cell.angle_gamma   90.00
#
_symmetry.space_group_name_H-M   'P 1'
#
loop_
_entity.id
_entity.type
_entity.pdbx_description
1 polymer ?
#
loop_
_entity_poly.entity_id
_entity_poly.type
_entity_poly.pdbx_seq_one_letter_code
_entity_poly.pdbx_strand_id
1 'polypeptide(L)'
;MFVPLALSAQAEVETLRLANDTLAVEITPDIGGRLLSARLVNKPNFLKVGDAVVTEPNPDVSPTANNIGYLGHEIWVGPQSHWWQQQLLNDTRRAAKAVWPPDPYLILAKNTTQEKNAQQVVLQSPNSPISGVAIKKAYSLVSGNPNQIKLDVEATNIRDSNVAWDIWFNSRVPYTSQVYVPVANMKDVRVEHFSDTTYDGLTHNFSDGIFALENANSAQKQGRKGKVFIQPSQGWMAAFRADQLLIIQFALQPKSAIHPEQGQIELYQEFLHSEPDAGLLELEVHAPYKTLAPGASMGAAEIWTLLPYTGANTRAAHIEFLHQLNIAGKL
;
A
#
# COMPACT_ATOMS: atom_id res chain seq x y z
N MET A 1 -6.40 14.34 -51.78
CA MET A 1 -5.30 13.55 -51.16
C MET A 1 -5.64 13.45 -49.68
N PHE A 2 -6.23 12.33 -49.26
CA PHE A 2 -6.60 12.12 -47.86
C PHE A 2 -5.38 11.56 -47.12
N VAL A 3 -4.87 12.31 -46.15
CA VAL A 3 -3.87 11.81 -45.20
C VAL A 3 -4.67 11.19 -44.05
N PRO A 4 -4.51 9.89 -43.74
CA PRO A 4 -5.17 9.31 -42.59
C PRO A 4 -4.51 9.86 -41.32
N LEU A 5 -5.32 10.40 -40.41
CA LEU A 5 -4.94 10.59 -39.02
C LEU A 5 -4.67 9.20 -38.44
N ALA A 6 -3.40 8.87 -38.22
CA ALA A 6 -3.06 7.78 -37.33
C ALA A 6 -3.57 8.17 -35.94
N LEU A 7 -4.62 7.49 -35.45
CA LEU A 7 -4.89 7.46 -34.03
C LEU A 7 -3.63 6.92 -33.37
N SER A 8 -2.89 7.76 -32.67
CA SER A 8 -1.87 7.29 -31.74
C SER A 8 -2.62 6.45 -30.69
N ALA A 9 -2.49 5.13 -30.77
CA ALA A 9 -2.88 4.28 -29.66
C ALA A 9 -2.12 4.79 -28.43
N GLN A 10 -2.84 5.28 -27.42
CA GLN A 10 -2.25 5.53 -26.12
C GLN A 10 -1.60 4.23 -25.67
N ALA A 11 -0.29 4.25 -25.39
CA ALA A 11 0.41 3.07 -24.94
C ALA A 11 -0.15 2.65 -23.58
N GLU A 12 -0.91 1.57 -23.51
CA GLU A 12 -1.41 1.04 -22.24
C GLU A 12 -0.28 0.37 -21.47
N VAL A 13 -0.31 0.45 -20.13
CA VAL A 13 0.63 -0.31 -19.30
C VAL A 13 0.43 -1.81 -19.49
N GLU A 14 1.52 -2.57 -19.52
CA GLU A 14 1.48 -4.02 -19.53
C GLU A 14 0.74 -4.53 -18.28
N THR A 15 -0.20 -5.45 -18.47
CA THR A 15 -0.96 -6.06 -17.37
C THR A 15 -0.73 -7.57 -17.32
N LEU A 16 -0.18 -8.04 -16.21
CA LEU A 16 0.03 -9.44 -15.86
C LEU A 16 -1.10 -9.87 -14.92
N ARG A 17 -1.85 -10.91 -15.33
CA ARG A 17 -3.00 -11.40 -14.58
C ARG A 17 -2.68 -12.70 -13.84
N LEU A 18 -3.00 -12.76 -12.55
CA LEU A 18 -3.11 -14.00 -11.77
C LEU A 18 -4.55 -14.17 -11.35
N ALA A 19 -5.16 -15.32 -11.65
CA ALA A 19 -6.58 -15.53 -11.39
C ALA A 19 -6.91 -17.01 -11.21
N ASN A 20 -8.02 -17.25 -10.52
CA ASN A 20 -8.71 -18.53 -10.43
C ASN A 20 -10.23 -18.26 -10.49
N ASP A 21 -11.05 -19.26 -10.15
CA ASP A 21 -12.51 -19.13 -10.19
C ASP A 21 -13.09 -18.21 -9.10
N THR A 22 -12.29 -17.83 -8.10
CA THR A 22 -12.70 -17.04 -6.93
C THR A 22 -12.21 -15.60 -6.96
N LEU A 23 -10.94 -15.37 -7.31
CA LEU A 23 -10.35 -14.03 -7.38
C LEU A 23 -9.55 -13.79 -8.66
N ALA A 24 -9.32 -12.52 -8.95
CA ALA A 24 -8.41 -12.06 -9.98
C ALA A 24 -7.61 -10.87 -9.48
N VAL A 25 -6.30 -10.86 -9.78
CA VAL A 25 -5.42 -9.73 -9.57
C VAL A 25 -4.68 -9.34 -10.85
N GLU A 26 -4.40 -8.06 -10.97
CA GLU A 26 -3.72 -7.45 -12.11
C GLU A 26 -2.49 -6.69 -11.60
N ILE A 27 -1.33 -7.04 -12.12
CA ILE A 27 -0.02 -6.49 -11.75
C ILE A 27 0.61 -5.89 -13.02
N THR A 28 1.22 -4.72 -12.91
CA THR A 28 1.97 -4.12 -14.03
C THR A 28 3.46 -4.03 -13.71
N PRO A 29 4.36 -4.47 -14.61
CA PRO A 29 5.78 -4.18 -14.47
C PRO A 29 6.11 -2.72 -14.77
N ASP A 30 5.30 -2.00 -15.55
CA ASP A 30 5.70 -0.74 -16.21
C ASP A 30 5.84 0.45 -15.27
N ILE A 31 5.15 0.44 -14.12
CA ILE A 31 5.13 1.55 -13.16
C ILE A 31 5.43 1.06 -11.74
N GLY A 32 6.69 0.66 -11.53
CA GLY A 32 7.22 0.22 -10.24
C GLY A 32 6.85 -1.20 -9.85
N GLY A 33 6.34 -2.05 -10.75
CA GLY A 33 5.87 -3.39 -10.38
C GLY A 33 4.67 -3.34 -9.43
N ARG A 34 3.65 -2.57 -9.81
CA ARG A 34 2.48 -2.20 -8.98
C ARG A 34 1.35 -3.20 -9.15
N LEU A 35 0.64 -3.51 -8.07
CA LEU A 35 -0.60 -4.28 -8.14
C LEU A 35 -1.76 -3.29 -8.31
N LEU A 36 -2.39 -3.32 -9.47
CA LEU A 36 -3.45 -2.40 -9.88
C LEU A 36 -4.83 -2.90 -9.48
N SER A 37 -5.04 -4.22 -9.45
CA SER A 37 -6.35 -4.80 -9.14
C SER A 37 -6.24 -5.99 -8.22
N ALA A 38 -7.13 -6.04 -7.22
CA ALA A 38 -7.39 -7.22 -6.40
C ALA A 38 -8.90 -7.30 -6.16
N ARG A 39 -9.55 -8.37 -6.63
CA ARG A 39 -11.01 -8.51 -6.54
C ARG A 39 -11.47 -9.95 -6.53
N LEU A 40 -12.63 -10.18 -5.93
CA LEU A 40 -13.41 -11.37 -6.23
C LEU A 40 -13.88 -11.35 -7.69
N VAL A 41 -14.02 -12.53 -8.28
CA VAL A 41 -14.62 -12.68 -9.61
C VAL A 41 -16.02 -12.06 -9.60
N ASN A 42 -16.34 -11.31 -10.66
CA ASN A 42 -17.60 -10.56 -10.81
C ASN A 42 -17.84 -9.42 -9.81
N LYS A 43 -16.84 -9.03 -9.02
CA LYS A 43 -16.90 -7.85 -8.14
C LYS A 43 -16.04 -6.70 -8.70
N PRO A 44 -16.27 -5.45 -8.27
CA PRO A 44 -15.39 -4.34 -8.63
C PRO A 44 -14.00 -4.51 -8.01
N ASN A 45 -12.99 -3.84 -8.58
CA ASN A 45 -11.66 -3.75 -7.98
C ASN A 45 -11.77 -3.22 -6.54
N PHE A 46 -11.10 -3.87 -5.58
CA PHE A 46 -11.05 -3.41 -4.20
C PHE A 46 -10.18 -2.16 -4.06
N LEU A 47 -9.08 -2.08 -4.82
CA LEU A 47 -8.13 -0.99 -4.78
C LEU A 47 -8.63 0.25 -5.52
N LYS A 48 -8.16 1.42 -5.09
CA LYS A 48 -8.29 2.68 -5.82
C LYS A 48 -7.10 2.80 -6.77
N VAL A 49 -7.36 2.93 -8.07
CA VAL A 49 -6.35 3.19 -9.11
C VAL A 49 -6.54 4.61 -9.60
N GLY A 50 -5.45 5.32 -9.85
CA GLY A 50 -5.51 6.69 -10.37
C GLY A 50 -5.50 6.75 -11.90
N ASP A 51 -6.12 7.78 -12.45
CA ASP A 51 -6.26 7.99 -13.90
C ASP A 51 -4.90 8.08 -14.62
N ALA A 52 -3.84 8.44 -13.87
CA ALA A 52 -2.47 8.48 -14.36
C ALA A 52 -2.01 7.17 -15.00
N VAL A 53 -2.57 6.01 -14.58
CA VAL A 53 -2.24 4.72 -15.21
C VAL A 53 -2.54 4.72 -16.71
N VAL A 54 -3.55 5.49 -17.13
CA VAL A 54 -3.95 5.65 -18.54
C VAL A 54 -3.37 6.92 -19.15
N THR A 55 -3.34 8.03 -18.41
CA THR A 55 -2.95 9.34 -18.94
C THR A 55 -1.44 9.57 -18.97
N GLU A 56 -0.68 8.88 -18.11
CA GLU A 56 0.78 8.96 -17.99
C GLU A 56 1.41 7.56 -17.85
N PRO A 57 1.23 6.65 -18.82
CA PRO A 57 1.64 5.23 -18.70
C PRO A 57 3.16 5.01 -18.83
N ASN A 58 3.92 6.03 -19.26
CA ASN A 58 5.37 5.97 -19.45
C ASN A 58 6.03 7.13 -18.67
N PRO A 59 6.18 7.02 -17.35
CA PRO A 59 6.73 8.11 -16.54
C PRO A 59 8.21 8.35 -16.82
N ASP A 60 8.65 9.61 -16.68
CA ASP A 60 10.08 9.91 -16.57
C ASP A 60 10.61 9.46 -15.21
N VAL A 61 11.72 8.73 -15.23
CA VAL A 61 12.37 8.21 -14.03
C VAL A 61 13.69 8.91 -13.84
N SER A 62 13.71 9.88 -12.93
CA SER A 62 14.89 10.70 -12.67
C SER A 62 15.00 11.11 -11.19
N PRO A 63 16.17 11.53 -10.69
CA PRO A 63 16.32 12.05 -9.33
C PRO A 63 15.50 13.31 -9.04
N THR A 64 14.94 13.93 -10.07
CA THR A 64 14.08 15.12 -10.01
C THR A 64 12.60 14.81 -10.21
N ALA A 65 12.26 13.58 -10.63
CA ALA A 65 10.88 13.15 -10.81
C ALA A 65 10.07 13.35 -9.52
N ASN A 66 8.79 13.68 -9.69
CA ASN A 66 7.82 13.79 -8.60
C ASN A 66 7.00 12.51 -8.47
N ASN A 67 6.17 12.40 -7.43
CA ASN A 67 5.21 11.32 -7.33
C ASN A 67 4.12 11.47 -8.39
N ILE A 68 3.76 10.37 -9.05
CA ILE A 68 2.61 10.30 -9.95
C ILE A 68 1.54 9.46 -9.25
N GLY A 69 0.30 9.97 -9.23
CA GLY A 69 -0.81 9.37 -8.50
C GLY A 69 -1.38 8.11 -9.16
N TYR A 70 -0.57 7.07 -9.39
CA TYR A 70 -1.04 5.79 -9.93
C TYR A 70 -1.88 4.98 -8.93
N LEU A 71 -1.63 5.17 -7.62
CA LEU A 71 -2.33 4.51 -6.51
C LEU A 71 -2.22 2.97 -6.57
N GLY A 72 -3.27 2.19 -6.29
CA GLY A 72 -3.17 0.74 -6.19
C GLY A 72 -2.29 0.30 -5.02
N HIS A 73 -1.56 -0.81 -5.17
CA HIS A 73 -0.61 -1.28 -4.17
C HIS A 73 0.83 -1.24 -4.68
N GLU A 74 1.70 -0.61 -3.91
CA GLU A 74 3.11 -0.45 -4.19
C GLU A 74 3.97 -0.67 -2.95
N ILE A 75 5.28 -0.76 -3.17
CA ILE A 75 6.28 -1.01 -2.14
C ILE A 75 7.17 0.21 -2.05
N TRP A 76 7.26 0.77 -0.86
CA TRP A 76 8.23 1.79 -0.49
C TRP A 76 9.30 1.19 0.44
N VAL A 77 10.29 2.01 0.77
CA VAL A 77 11.20 1.75 1.89
C VAL A 77 10.93 2.76 2.98
N GLY A 78 11.02 2.38 4.26
CA GLY A 78 10.86 3.31 5.39
C GLY A 78 12.14 3.47 6.22
N PRO A 79 12.26 4.54 7.03
CA PRO A 79 11.24 5.56 7.28
C PRO A 79 11.22 6.68 6.23
N GLN A 80 10.05 7.32 6.11
CA GLN A 80 9.82 8.45 5.17
C GLN A 80 10.83 9.59 5.37
N SER A 81 11.20 9.88 6.61
CA SER A 81 12.14 10.93 6.97
C SER A 81 13.51 10.74 6.33
N HIS A 82 13.89 9.51 5.95
CA HIS A 82 15.24 9.18 5.44
C HIS A 82 15.36 9.18 3.91
N TRP A 83 14.25 9.26 3.15
CA TRP A 83 14.23 8.98 1.71
C TRP A 83 15.31 9.68 0.86
N TRP A 84 15.57 10.96 1.11
CA TRP A 84 16.50 11.74 0.28
C TRP A 84 17.85 12.03 0.94
N GLN A 85 18.10 11.49 2.14
CA GLN A 85 19.29 11.82 2.93
C GLN A 85 20.53 11.00 2.54
N GLN A 86 20.35 9.77 2.02
CA GLN A 86 21.45 8.81 1.79
C GLN A 86 22.02 8.81 0.36
N GLN A 87 21.64 9.77 -0.49
CA GLN A 87 21.93 9.79 -1.93
C GLN A 87 22.74 11.01 -2.39
N LEU A 88 23.46 10.90 -3.51
CA LEU A 88 24.33 11.97 -4.04
C LEU A 88 23.88 12.56 -5.39
N LEU A 89 22.70 12.20 -5.87
CA LEU A 89 22.17 12.59 -7.18
C LEU A 89 21.31 13.87 -7.19
N ASN A 90 20.73 14.23 -6.05
CA ASN A 90 19.90 15.43 -5.91
C ASN A 90 20.30 16.19 -4.63
N ASP A 91 21.20 17.15 -4.79
CA ASP A 91 21.74 17.94 -3.67
C ASP A 91 20.67 18.78 -2.99
N THR A 92 19.71 19.32 -3.74
CA THR A 92 18.61 20.13 -3.19
C THR A 92 17.73 19.30 -2.25
N ARG A 93 17.29 18.11 -2.67
CA ARG A 93 16.47 17.21 -1.84
C ARG A 93 17.26 16.69 -0.63
N ARG A 94 18.55 16.37 -0.81
CA ARG A 94 19.41 15.96 0.30
C ARG A 94 19.56 17.07 1.33
N ALA A 95 19.93 18.28 0.90
CA ALA A 95 20.12 19.42 1.78
C ALA A 95 18.84 19.80 2.53
N ALA A 96 17.69 19.72 1.86
CA ALA A 96 16.38 19.94 2.46
C ALA A 96 15.90 18.80 3.37
N LYS A 97 16.61 17.66 3.40
CA LYS A 97 16.15 16.40 4.03
C LYS A 97 14.72 16.07 3.61
N ALA A 98 14.47 16.14 2.30
CA ALA A 98 13.13 16.02 1.76
C ALA A 98 12.49 14.68 2.20
N VAL A 99 11.24 14.77 2.67
CA VAL A 99 10.41 13.62 3.06
C VAL A 99 9.42 13.24 1.95
N TRP A 100 9.55 13.86 0.78
CA TRP A 100 8.72 13.67 -0.39
C TRP A 100 9.49 14.12 -1.65
N PRO A 101 9.29 13.50 -2.83
CA PRO A 101 8.45 12.32 -3.13
C PRO A 101 9.08 10.98 -2.69
N PRO A 102 8.37 9.84 -2.81
CA PRO A 102 8.98 8.52 -2.69
C PRO A 102 10.07 8.29 -3.75
N ASP A 103 10.85 7.23 -3.60
CA ASP A 103 11.94 6.88 -4.50
C ASP A 103 11.43 6.57 -5.93
N PRO A 104 11.67 7.45 -6.93
CA PRO A 104 11.09 7.30 -8.26
C PRO A 104 11.57 6.05 -8.99
N TYR A 105 12.77 5.53 -8.66
CA TYR A 105 13.30 4.31 -9.28
C TYR A 105 12.60 3.05 -8.77
N LEU A 106 11.98 3.11 -7.58
CA LEU A 106 11.21 1.99 -7.04
C LEU A 106 9.72 2.08 -7.39
N ILE A 107 9.17 3.29 -7.53
CA ILE A 107 7.72 3.51 -7.69
C ILE A 107 7.27 3.83 -9.12
N LEU A 108 8.17 4.32 -10.00
CA LEU A 108 7.86 4.69 -11.38
C LEU A 108 8.55 3.79 -12.41
N ALA A 109 9.73 3.25 -12.11
CA ALA A 109 10.51 2.53 -13.10
C ALA A 109 9.90 1.20 -13.51
N LYS A 110 10.08 0.83 -14.78
CA LYS A 110 9.71 -0.49 -15.29
C LYS A 110 10.54 -1.58 -14.62
N ASN A 111 9.85 -2.53 -13.99
CA ASN A 111 10.45 -3.75 -13.48
C ASN A 111 10.67 -4.76 -14.61
N THR A 112 11.70 -5.59 -14.46
CA THR A 112 11.89 -6.76 -15.32
C THR A 112 11.05 -7.93 -14.80
N THR A 113 10.20 -8.51 -15.64
CA THR A 113 9.49 -9.75 -15.33
C THR A 113 10.47 -10.92 -15.37
N GLN A 114 10.79 -11.48 -14.21
CA GLN A 114 11.69 -12.64 -14.06
C GLN A 114 10.95 -13.96 -14.26
N GLU A 115 9.69 -14.02 -13.81
CA GLU A 115 8.85 -15.21 -13.94
C GLU A 115 7.39 -14.79 -14.12
N LYS A 116 6.69 -15.53 -14.99
CA LYS A 116 5.24 -15.44 -15.18
C LYS A 116 4.69 -16.81 -15.54
N ASN A 117 3.86 -17.34 -14.66
CA ASN A 117 3.11 -18.57 -14.90
C ASN A 117 1.68 -18.43 -14.32
N ALA A 118 0.90 -19.51 -14.35
CA ALA A 118 -0.49 -19.47 -13.88
C ALA A 118 -0.64 -19.27 -12.36
N GLN A 119 0.42 -19.52 -11.58
CA GLN A 119 0.43 -19.44 -10.12
C GLN A 119 1.19 -18.22 -9.60
N GLN A 120 2.13 -17.66 -10.37
CA GLN A 120 3.05 -16.63 -9.87
C GLN A 120 3.50 -15.63 -10.94
N VAL A 121 3.73 -14.40 -10.48
CA VAL A 121 4.47 -13.34 -11.18
C VAL A 121 5.62 -12.89 -10.29
N VAL A 122 6.83 -12.85 -10.81
CA VAL A 122 8.02 -12.33 -10.11
C VAL A 122 8.60 -11.16 -10.91
N LEU A 123 8.73 -10.02 -10.25
CA LEU A 123 9.24 -8.77 -10.80
C LEU A 123 10.51 -8.35 -10.07
N GLN A 124 11.47 -7.82 -10.82
CA GLN A 124 12.71 -7.25 -10.31
C GLN A 124 12.76 -5.77 -10.66
N SER A 125 12.88 -4.89 -9.67
CA SER A 125 13.13 -3.46 -9.90
C SER A 125 14.54 -3.25 -10.43
N PRO A 126 14.80 -2.14 -11.14
CA PRO A 126 16.17 -1.67 -11.31
C PRO A 126 16.81 -1.35 -9.95
N ASN A 127 18.13 -1.24 -9.93
CA ASN A 127 18.85 -0.72 -8.77
C ASN A 127 18.47 0.75 -8.57
N SER A 128 18.00 1.11 -7.38
CA SER A 128 17.75 2.50 -7.08
C SER A 128 19.03 3.18 -6.56
N PRO A 129 19.49 4.27 -7.20
CA PRO A 129 20.56 5.08 -6.64
C PRO A 129 20.12 5.97 -5.46
N ILE A 130 18.80 6.19 -5.27
CA ILE A 130 18.25 7.03 -4.20
C ILE A 130 18.22 6.26 -2.88
N SER A 131 17.51 5.14 -2.83
CA SER A 131 17.48 4.28 -1.63
C SER A 131 18.70 3.37 -1.51
N GLY A 132 19.39 3.05 -2.61
CA GLY A 132 20.52 2.11 -2.58
C GLY A 132 20.08 0.66 -2.44
N VAL A 133 18.86 0.32 -2.86
CA VAL A 133 18.37 -1.05 -2.90
C VAL A 133 17.82 -1.43 -4.27
N ALA A 134 17.77 -2.73 -4.52
CA ALA A 134 16.93 -3.33 -5.56
C ALA A 134 15.86 -4.19 -4.89
N ILE A 135 14.63 -4.16 -5.42
CA ILE A 135 13.48 -4.86 -4.84
C ILE A 135 13.01 -5.96 -5.79
N LYS A 136 12.92 -7.18 -5.25
CA LYS A 136 12.24 -8.30 -5.89
C LYS A 136 10.85 -8.44 -5.28
N LYS A 137 9.82 -8.52 -6.12
CA LYS A 137 8.41 -8.68 -5.74
C LYS A 137 7.88 -9.97 -6.34
N ALA A 138 7.25 -10.82 -5.53
CA ALA A 138 6.61 -12.04 -5.97
C ALA A 138 5.14 -12.04 -5.56
N TYR A 139 4.26 -12.14 -6.54
CA TYR A 139 2.82 -12.26 -6.37
C TYR A 139 2.42 -13.69 -6.70
N SER A 140 1.72 -14.38 -5.80
CA SER A 140 1.35 -15.78 -6.00
C SER A 140 -0.05 -16.10 -5.50
N LEU A 141 -0.71 -17.05 -6.16
CA LEU A 141 -1.93 -17.67 -5.64
C LEU A 141 -1.56 -18.62 -4.49
N VAL A 142 -2.34 -18.62 -3.41
CA VAL A 142 -2.09 -19.53 -2.28
C VAL A 142 -2.73 -20.89 -2.54
N SER A 143 -1.91 -21.94 -2.61
CA SER A 143 -2.39 -23.31 -2.81
C SER A 143 -3.38 -23.71 -1.71
N GLY A 144 -4.50 -24.32 -2.11
CA GLY A 144 -5.57 -24.73 -1.20
C GLY A 144 -6.46 -23.60 -0.66
N ASN A 145 -6.15 -22.33 -0.95
CA ASN A 145 -6.90 -21.17 -0.47
C ASN A 145 -7.27 -20.26 -1.67
N PRO A 146 -8.37 -20.55 -2.38
CA PRO A 146 -8.68 -19.92 -3.67
C PRO A 146 -8.98 -18.43 -3.55
N ASN A 147 -9.32 -17.96 -2.36
CA ASN A 147 -9.59 -16.57 -2.04
C ASN A 147 -8.37 -15.79 -1.54
N GLN A 148 -7.17 -16.38 -1.64
CA GLN A 148 -5.94 -15.78 -1.14
C GLN A 148 -4.86 -15.58 -2.21
N ILE A 149 -4.15 -14.46 -2.08
CA ILE A 149 -2.87 -14.22 -2.73
C ILE A 149 -1.79 -13.95 -1.69
N LYS A 150 -0.54 -14.23 -2.03
CA LYS A 150 0.63 -13.92 -1.23
C LYS A 150 1.55 -12.97 -1.99
N LEU A 151 2.00 -11.94 -1.28
CA LEU A 151 2.97 -10.96 -1.74
C LEU A 151 4.24 -11.17 -0.93
N ASP A 152 5.32 -11.61 -1.56
CA ASP A 152 6.65 -11.68 -0.96
C ASP A 152 7.52 -10.58 -1.56
N VAL A 153 8.23 -9.85 -0.71
CA VAL A 153 9.12 -8.76 -1.11
C VAL A 153 10.49 -8.99 -0.49
N GLU A 154 11.53 -8.86 -1.29
CA GLU A 154 12.92 -8.84 -0.86
C GLU A 154 13.57 -7.52 -1.31
N ALA A 155 14.28 -6.86 -0.40
CA ALA A 155 15.08 -5.68 -0.70
C ALA A 155 16.55 -6.00 -0.43
N THR A 156 17.40 -5.79 -1.43
CA THR A 156 18.84 -6.10 -1.39
C THR A 156 19.64 -4.81 -1.46
N ASN A 157 20.61 -4.62 -0.56
CA ASN A 157 21.53 -3.49 -0.60
C ASN A 157 22.49 -3.61 -1.79
N ILE A 158 22.44 -2.64 -2.71
CA ILE A 158 23.27 -2.60 -3.91
C ILE A 158 24.50 -1.69 -3.76
N ARG A 159 24.65 -1.02 -2.61
CA ARG A 159 25.81 -0.18 -2.30
C ARG A 159 26.96 -1.01 -1.73
N ASP A 160 28.14 -0.43 -1.79
CA ASP A 160 29.38 -0.88 -1.12
C ASP A 160 29.47 -0.43 0.36
N SER A 161 28.42 0.22 0.85
CA SER A 161 28.27 0.71 2.22
C SER A 161 26.95 0.23 2.83
N ASN A 162 26.83 0.33 4.15
CA ASN A 162 25.61 -0.04 4.84
C ASN A 162 24.46 0.92 4.47
N VAL A 163 23.26 0.37 4.29
CA VAL A 163 22.01 1.13 4.21
C VAL A 163 21.07 0.69 5.32
N ALA A 164 20.11 1.52 5.71
CA ALA A 164 19.15 1.16 6.74
C ALA A 164 17.73 1.53 6.30
N TRP A 165 16.87 0.52 6.23
CA TRP A 165 15.51 0.60 5.69
C TRP A 165 14.60 -0.44 6.35
N ASP A 166 13.28 -0.23 6.26
CA ASP A 166 12.26 -1.27 6.30
C ASP A 166 11.64 -1.48 4.90
N ILE A 167 10.88 -2.56 4.74
CA ILE A 167 9.95 -2.74 3.62
C ILE A 167 8.59 -2.18 4.05
N TRP A 168 8.04 -1.27 3.24
CA TRP A 168 6.78 -0.59 3.50
C TRP A 168 5.77 -0.95 2.41
N PHE A 169 4.79 -1.77 2.77
CA PHE A 169 3.65 -2.09 1.91
C PHE A 169 2.62 -0.97 2.00
N ASN A 170 2.12 -0.48 0.87
CA ASN A 170 1.12 0.58 0.88
C ASN A 170 0.03 0.35 -0.16
N SER A 171 -1.16 0.00 0.34
CA SER A 171 -2.36 -0.31 -0.43
C SER A 171 -3.35 0.84 -0.40
N ARG A 172 -3.70 1.38 -1.57
CA ARG A 172 -4.65 2.48 -1.70
C ARG A 172 -6.05 1.96 -1.97
N VAL A 173 -7.01 2.40 -1.14
CA VAL A 173 -8.44 2.10 -1.29
C VAL A 173 -9.24 3.41 -1.23
N PRO A 174 -10.48 3.44 -1.75
CA PRO A 174 -11.33 4.61 -1.57
C PRO A 174 -11.52 4.92 -0.08
N TYR A 175 -11.54 6.20 0.30
CA TYR A 175 -11.67 6.62 1.70
C TYR A 175 -12.98 6.14 2.37
N THR A 176 -13.98 5.77 1.56
CA THR A 176 -15.26 5.21 2.01
C THR A 176 -15.15 3.77 2.53
N SER A 177 -13.99 3.13 2.35
CA SER A 177 -13.70 1.81 2.92
C SER A 177 -13.66 1.87 4.44
N GLN A 178 -14.24 0.87 5.12
CA GLN A 178 -14.28 0.80 6.58
C GLN A 178 -13.14 -0.10 7.07
N VAL A 179 -12.16 0.47 7.78
CA VAL A 179 -10.94 -0.25 8.21
C VAL A 179 -10.97 -0.59 9.69
N TYR A 180 -10.50 -1.79 10.01
CA TYR A 180 -10.43 -2.37 11.34
C TYR A 180 -9.05 -2.96 11.61
N VAL A 181 -8.49 -2.64 12.78
CA VAL A 181 -7.18 -3.11 13.21
C VAL A 181 -7.27 -3.65 14.64
N PRO A 182 -6.81 -4.88 14.92
CA PRO A 182 -6.74 -5.40 16.27
C PRO A 182 -5.69 -4.64 17.07
N VAL A 183 -6.09 -4.04 18.18
CA VAL A 183 -5.19 -3.34 19.10
C VAL A 183 -5.49 -3.75 20.53
N ALA A 184 -4.45 -3.97 21.33
CA ALA A 184 -4.65 -4.37 22.72
C ALA A 184 -5.29 -3.25 23.54
N ASN A 185 -4.97 -2.00 23.21
CA ASN A 185 -5.41 -0.80 23.92
C ASN A 185 -5.02 0.46 23.09
N MET A 186 -5.54 1.62 23.49
CA MET A 186 -5.30 2.88 22.76
C MET A 186 -3.93 3.54 23.00
N LYS A 187 -3.11 3.14 23.99
CA LYS A 187 -1.72 3.65 24.10
C LYS A 187 -0.81 3.08 23.00
N ASP A 188 -1.27 2.01 22.33
CA ASP A 188 -0.60 1.40 21.19
C ASP A 188 -0.98 2.08 19.86
N VAL A 189 -1.80 3.14 19.92
CA VAL A 189 -2.27 3.94 18.78
C VAL A 189 -1.84 5.39 18.95
N ARG A 190 -1.18 5.96 17.93
CA ARG A 190 -0.86 7.39 17.85
C ARG A 190 -1.60 7.99 16.66
N VAL A 191 -2.48 8.95 16.93
CA VAL A 191 -3.22 9.69 15.89
C VAL A 191 -2.56 11.05 15.67
N GLU A 192 -2.24 11.36 14.42
CA GLU A 192 -1.76 12.67 14.00
C GLU A 192 -2.80 13.34 13.11
N HIS A 193 -3.33 14.46 13.58
CA HIS A 193 -4.32 15.24 12.86
C HIS A 193 -3.62 16.30 12.00
N PHE A 194 -3.99 16.38 10.72
CA PHE A 194 -3.48 17.41 9.81
C PHE A 194 -4.56 18.47 9.58
N SER A 195 -5.02 19.08 10.66
CA SER A 195 -6.09 20.09 10.64
C SER A 195 -5.56 21.44 10.18
N ASP A 196 -6.29 22.10 9.28
CA ASP A 196 -5.99 23.45 8.80
C ASP A 196 -7.28 24.23 8.47
N THR A 197 -7.22 25.22 7.59
CA THR A 197 -8.42 25.97 7.16
C THR A 197 -9.42 25.10 6.39
N THR A 198 -8.95 24.08 5.69
CA THR A 198 -9.70 23.18 4.80
C THR A 198 -10.10 21.87 5.48
N TYR A 199 -9.18 21.25 6.21
CA TYR A 199 -9.32 19.91 6.78
C TYR A 199 -9.51 19.93 8.30
N ASP A 200 -10.35 19.02 8.78
CA ASP A 200 -10.44 18.64 10.19
C ASP A 200 -9.58 17.41 10.48
N GLY A 201 -9.40 17.09 11.76
CA GLY A 201 -8.67 15.90 12.20
C GLY A 201 -9.44 14.61 11.95
N LEU A 202 -8.72 13.48 11.95
CA LEU A 202 -9.32 12.15 11.91
C LEU A 202 -10.21 11.85 13.12
N THR A 203 -11.25 11.04 12.89
CA THR A 203 -12.14 10.48 13.91
C THR A 203 -11.97 8.97 13.97
N HIS A 204 -12.09 8.38 15.16
CA HIS A 204 -11.92 6.94 15.32
C HIS A 204 -12.84 6.40 16.41
N ASN A 205 -12.97 5.07 16.43
CA ASN A 205 -13.60 4.33 17.50
C ASN A 205 -12.68 3.19 17.98
N PHE A 206 -12.84 2.81 19.24
CA PHE A 206 -12.18 1.65 19.81
C PHE A 206 -13.16 0.91 20.72
N SER A 207 -13.47 -0.32 20.37
CA SER A 207 -14.29 -1.24 21.16
C SER A 207 -13.85 -2.67 20.93
N ASP A 208 -13.96 -3.51 21.95
CA ASP A 208 -13.70 -4.96 21.86
C ASP A 208 -12.32 -5.33 21.29
N GLY A 209 -11.29 -4.52 21.60
CA GLY A 209 -9.93 -4.75 21.11
C GLY A 209 -9.72 -4.44 19.62
N ILE A 210 -10.68 -3.75 18.98
CA ILE A 210 -10.61 -3.34 17.57
C ILE A 210 -10.62 -1.83 17.48
N PHE A 211 -9.59 -1.27 16.85
CA PHE A 211 -9.55 0.11 16.38
C PHE A 211 -10.29 0.20 15.04
N ALA A 212 -11.13 1.23 14.89
CA ALA A 212 -11.81 1.57 13.65
C ALA A 212 -11.54 3.03 13.29
N LEU A 213 -11.05 3.28 12.06
CA LEU A 213 -10.93 4.63 11.53
C LEU A 213 -12.29 5.03 10.93
N GLU A 214 -12.85 6.13 11.39
CA GLU A 214 -14.17 6.59 10.99
C GLU A 214 -14.03 7.60 9.83
N ASN A 215 -14.85 7.42 8.78
CA ASN A 215 -14.83 8.25 7.58
C ASN A 215 -16.02 9.22 7.47
N ALA A 216 -16.65 9.52 8.60
CA ALA A 216 -17.74 10.49 8.66
C ALA A 216 -17.26 11.90 8.27
N ASN A 217 -18.10 12.64 7.53
CA ASN A 217 -17.84 14.02 7.18
C ASN A 217 -17.57 14.89 8.44
N SER A 218 -16.70 15.89 8.30
CA SER A 218 -16.59 16.96 9.29
C SER A 218 -17.84 17.83 9.29
N ALA A 219 -18.32 18.20 10.48
CA ALA A 219 -19.38 19.18 10.62
C ALA A 219 -18.87 20.63 10.50
N GLN A 220 -17.54 20.83 10.56
CA GLN A 220 -16.91 22.16 10.67
C GLN A 220 -16.02 22.52 9.49
N LYS A 221 -15.52 21.53 8.74
CA LYS A 221 -14.52 21.68 7.68
C LYS A 221 -14.97 20.99 6.39
N GLN A 222 -14.22 21.18 5.32
CA GLN A 222 -14.56 20.63 4.01
C GLN A 222 -14.18 19.16 3.87
N GLY A 223 -13.37 18.64 4.78
CA GLY A 223 -12.85 17.28 4.71
C GLY A 223 -12.13 16.87 5.99
N ARG A 224 -11.48 15.71 5.96
CA ARG A 224 -10.54 15.30 7.02
C ARG A 224 -9.22 14.83 6.45
N LYS A 225 -8.16 15.05 7.22
CA LYS A 225 -6.80 14.63 6.87
C LYS A 225 -6.01 14.23 8.10
N GLY A 226 -5.21 13.18 7.99
CA GLY A 226 -4.26 12.79 9.03
C GLY A 226 -3.67 11.41 8.85
N LYS A 227 -2.93 10.99 9.88
CA LYS A 227 -2.27 9.68 9.97
C LYS A 227 -2.61 8.98 11.28
N VAL A 228 -2.63 7.66 11.27
CA VAL A 228 -2.71 6.82 12.46
C VAL A 228 -1.59 5.80 12.43
N PHE A 229 -0.76 5.77 13.47
CA PHE A 229 0.31 4.81 13.64
C PHE A 229 -0.10 3.80 14.72
N ILE A 230 -0.06 2.52 14.39
CA ILE A 230 -0.61 1.45 15.23
C ILE A 230 0.44 0.37 15.48
N GLN A 231 0.65 0.03 16.74
CA GLN A 231 1.21 -1.27 17.13
C GLN A 231 0.04 -2.24 17.30
N PRO A 232 -0.20 -3.17 16.36
CA PRO A 232 -1.34 -4.06 16.45
C PRO A 232 -1.09 -5.15 17.49
N SER A 233 -2.18 -5.72 18.02
CA SER A 233 -2.11 -6.89 18.91
C SER A 233 -2.07 -8.21 18.14
N GLN A 234 -2.43 -8.20 16.85
CA GLN A 234 -2.42 -9.36 15.97
C GLN A 234 -1.94 -8.95 14.56
N GLY A 235 -1.39 -9.91 13.81
CA GLY A 235 -0.78 -9.67 12.49
C GLY A 235 -1.79 -9.56 11.35
N TRP A 236 -2.82 -8.72 11.47
CA TRP A 236 -3.78 -8.48 10.40
C TRP A 236 -4.43 -7.08 10.47
N MET A 237 -4.93 -6.60 9.33
CA MET A 237 -5.90 -5.52 9.23
C MET A 237 -7.00 -5.90 8.23
N ALA A 238 -8.19 -5.34 8.41
CA ALA A 238 -9.34 -5.63 7.56
C ALA A 238 -9.94 -4.35 7.00
N ALA A 239 -10.36 -4.37 5.74
CA ALA A 239 -11.11 -3.29 5.11
C ALA A 239 -12.38 -3.85 4.46
N PHE A 240 -13.53 -3.24 4.75
CA PHE A 240 -14.79 -3.54 4.08
C PHE A 240 -15.07 -2.48 3.02
N ARG A 241 -15.48 -2.93 1.84
CA ARG A 241 -15.86 -2.05 0.74
C ARG A 241 -16.89 -2.73 -0.15
N ALA A 242 -18.00 -2.03 -0.40
CA ALA A 242 -19.13 -2.56 -1.14
C ALA A 242 -19.55 -3.93 -0.56
N ASP A 243 -19.52 -4.98 -1.37
CA ASP A 243 -19.87 -6.35 -1.00
C ASP A 243 -18.66 -7.26 -0.81
N GLN A 244 -17.50 -6.67 -0.46
CA GLN A 244 -16.23 -7.36 -0.27
C GLN A 244 -15.58 -6.98 1.07
N LEU A 245 -14.87 -7.94 1.65
CA LEU A 245 -13.90 -7.77 2.72
C LEU A 245 -12.51 -8.11 2.17
N LEU A 246 -11.54 -7.23 2.38
CA LEU A 246 -10.12 -7.49 2.23
C LEU A 246 -9.50 -7.65 3.62
N ILE A 247 -8.81 -8.77 3.87
CA ILE A 247 -7.95 -8.96 5.04
C ILE A 247 -6.51 -9.00 4.57
N ILE A 248 -5.67 -8.14 5.12
CA ILE A 248 -4.21 -8.14 4.90
C ILE A 248 -3.56 -8.70 6.15
N GLN A 249 -2.92 -9.87 6.03
CA GLN A 249 -2.22 -10.56 7.10
C GLN A 249 -0.70 -10.42 6.91
N PHE A 250 0.03 -10.25 8.00
CA PHE A 250 1.47 -10.05 8.01
C PHE A 250 2.08 -10.61 9.30
N ALA A 251 3.39 -10.81 9.33
CA ALA A 251 4.07 -11.26 10.55
C ALA A 251 4.03 -10.18 11.63
N LEU A 252 3.34 -10.42 12.75
CA LEU A 252 3.34 -9.51 13.90
C LEU A 252 4.76 -9.33 14.44
N GLN A 253 5.21 -8.08 14.57
CA GLN A 253 6.55 -7.74 15.04
C GLN A 253 6.49 -7.09 16.43
N PRO A 254 7.53 -7.29 17.27
CA PRO A 254 7.66 -6.50 18.48
C PRO A 254 7.89 -5.03 18.12
N LYS A 255 7.33 -4.10 18.90
CA LYS A 255 7.46 -2.65 18.70
C LYS A 255 8.91 -2.18 18.53
N SER A 256 9.85 -2.82 19.23
CA SER A 256 11.29 -2.48 19.14
C SER A 256 11.94 -2.81 17.79
N ALA A 257 11.29 -3.62 16.95
CA ALA A 257 11.77 -3.93 15.61
C ALA A 257 11.25 -2.94 14.55
N ILE A 258 10.25 -2.13 14.87
CA ILE A 258 9.67 -1.12 13.98
C ILE A 258 10.34 0.22 14.25
N HIS A 259 10.54 1.04 13.21
CA HIS A 259 11.17 2.35 13.38
C HIS A 259 10.32 3.23 14.33
N PRO A 260 10.93 4.01 15.26
CA PRO A 260 10.17 4.79 16.25
C PRO A 260 9.20 5.83 15.67
N GLU A 261 9.42 6.26 14.43
CA GLU A 261 8.54 7.21 13.73
C GLU A 261 7.27 6.56 13.17
N GLN A 262 7.20 5.22 13.13
CA GLN A 262 6.15 4.44 12.49
C GLN A 262 5.31 3.65 13.52
N GLY A 263 4.19 3.11 13.05
CA GLY A 263 3.55 1.94 13.63
C GLY A 263 3.86 0.72 12.76
N GLN A 264 3.59 -0.50 13.23
CA GLN A 264 3.64 -1.64 12.31
C GLN A 264 2.54 -1.51 11.25
N ILE A 265 1.38 -0.95 11.63
CA ILE A 265 0.38 -0.45 10.69
C ILE A 265 0.42 1.07 10.69
N GLU A 266 0.30 1.66 9.51
CA GLU A 266 0.01 3.08 9.31
C GLU A 266 -1.27 3.22 8.47
N LEU A 267 -2.13 4.17 8.84
CA LEU A 267 -3.31 4.54 8.08
C LEU A 267 -3.23 6.02 7.75
N TYR A 268 -3.17 6.38 6.47
CA TYR A 268 -3.32 7.76 6.01
C TYR A 268 -4.68 7.95 5.37
N GLN A 269 -5.40 9.00 5.76
CA GLN A 269 -6.68 9.33 5.16
C GLN A 269 -6.72 10.80 4.77
N GLU A 270 -7.20 11.07 3.56
CA GLU A 270 -7.48 12.40 3.05
C GLU A 270 -8.74 12.36 2.18
N PHE A 271 -9.70 13.22 2.46
CA PHE A 271 -10.88 13.38 1.61
C PHE A 271 -11.53 14.75 1.79
N LEU A 272 -12.18 15.24 0.74
CA LEU A 272 -13.09 16.38 0.75
C LEU A 272 -14.52 15.89 0.56
N HIS A 273 -15.49 16.50 1.24
CA HIS A 273 -16.90 16.14 1.13
C HIS A 273 -17.47 16.39 -0.28
N SER A 274 -16.96 17.42 -0.94
CA SER A 274 -17.36 17.80 -2.30
C SER A 274 -16.76 16.90 -3.39
N GLU A 275 -15.70 16.15 -3.06
CA GLU A 275 -14.94 15.34 -4.02
C GLU A 275 -14.69 13.92 -3.45
N PRO A 276 -15.75 13.17 -3.14
CA PRO A 276 -15.61 11.85 -2.51
C PRO A 276 -14.77 10.89 -3.36
N ASP A 277 -14.90 10.95 -4.68
CA ASP A 277 -14.15 10.06 -5.58
C ASP A 277 -12.64 10.36 -5.58
N ALA A 278 -12.22 11.58 -5.23
CA ALA A 278 -10.81 11.93 -5.06
C ALA A 278 -10.23 11.45 -3.72
N GLY A 279 -11.08 11.23 -2.72
CA GLY A 279 -10.67 10.81 -1.39
C GLY A 279 -9.98 9.45 -1.37
N LEU A 280 -8.96 9.34 -0.51
CA LEU A 280 -8.08 8.19 -0.40
C LEU A 280 -7.94 7.74 1.05
N LEU A 281 -7.83 6.42 1.22
CA LEU A 281 -7.32 5.77 2.42
C LEU A 281 -6.13 4.88 2.01
N GLU A 282 -4.99 5.07 2.66
CA GLU A 282 -3.80 4.22 2.55
C GLU A 282 -3.82 3.22 3.70
N LEU A 283 -3.68 1.94 3.38
CA LEU A 283 -3.56 0.82 4.29
C LEU A 283 -2.12 0.33 4.24
N GLU A 284 -1.35 0.59 5.28
CA GLU A 284 0.09 0.45 5.24
C GLU A 284 0.62 -0.51 6.29
N VAL A 285 1.65 -1.27 5.91
CA VAL A 285 2.33 -2.21 6.81
C VAL A 285 3.84 -2.02 6.71
N HIS A 286 4.49 -1.85 7.86
CA HIS A 286 5.94 -1.76 7.98
C HIS A 286 6.53 -3.08 8.46
N ALA A 287 7.56 -3.54 7.75
CA ALA A 287 8.43 -4.62 8.18
C ALA A 287 9.45 -4.12 9.23
N PRO A 288 10.24 -5.02 9.85
CA PRO A 288 11.33 -4.60 10.74
C PRO A 288 12.32 -3.66 10.06
N TYR A 289 12.70 -2.59 10.75
CA TYR A 289 13.76 -1.68 10.32
C TYR A 289 15.12 -2.33 10.53
N LYS A 290 15.92 -2.44 9.46
CA LYS A 290 17.20 -3.18 9.46
C LYS A 290 18.30 -2.38 8.80
N THR A 291 19.50 -2.49 9.35
CA THR A 291 20.73 -2.13 8.64
C THR A 291 21.22 -3.31 7.82
N LEU A 292 21.42 -3.10 6.52
CA LEU A 292 21.91 -4.08 5.56
C LEU A 292 23.35 -3.77 5.19
N ALA A 293 24.24 -4.75 5.36
CA ALA A 293 25.58 -4.71 4.79
C ALA A 293 25.53 -4.75 3.24
N PRO A 294 26.61 -4.40 2.53
CA PRO A 294 26.70 -4.57 1.08
C PRO A 294 26.29 -5.97 0.64
N GLY A 295 25.36 -6.06 -0.32
CA GLY A 295 24.83 -7.32 -0.84
C GLY A 295 23.90 -8.10 0.10
N ALA A 296 23.67 -7.63 1.33
CA ALA A 296 22.72 -8.25 2.24
C ALA A 296 21.27 -7.88 1.87
N SER A 297 20.33 -8.75 2.25
CA SER A 297 18.91 -8.60 1.94
C SER A 297 18.04 -8.67 3.19
N MET A 298 16.87 -8.03 3.12
CA MET A 298 15.74 -8.26 4.02
C MET A 298 14.52 -8.69 3.22
N GLY A 299 13.60 -9.41 3.87
CA GLY A 299 12.34 -9.80 3.26
C GLY A 299 11.16 -9.59 4.21
N ALA A 300 9.99 -9.41 3.60
CA ALA A 300 8.71 -9.30 4.27
C ALA A 300 7.61 -9.85 3.35
N ALA A 301 6.47 -10.21 3.93
CA ALA A 301 5.37 -10.76 3.17
C ALA A 301 4.01 -10.37 3.73
N GLU A 302 3.03 -10.29 2.82
CA GLU A 302 1.61 -10.17 3.13
C GLU A 302 0.84 -11.35 2.52
N ILE A 303 -0.21 -11.78 3.21
CA ILE A 303 -1.26 -12.64 2.64
C ILE A 303 -2.53 -11.83 2.59
N TRP A 304 -3.11 -11.71 1.41
CA TRP A 304 -4.37 -11.01 1.22
C TRP A 304 -5.47 -12.03 1.02
N THR A 305 -6.53 -11.91 1.82
CA THR A 305 -7.74 -12.71 1.68
C THR A 305 -8.89 -11.81 1.24
N LEU A 306 -9.54 -12.14 0.13
CA LEU A 306 -10.76 -11.47 -0.33
C LEU A 306 -11.97 -12.34 -0.01
N LEU A 307 -12.97 -11.79 0.66
CA LEU A 307 -14.19 -12.51 1.04
C LEU A 307 -15.43 -11.75 0.61
N PRO A 308 -16.51 -12.44 0.22
CA PRO A 308 -17.78 -11.78 0.01
C PRO A 308 -18.32 -11.27 1.36
N TYR A 309 -18.91 -10.08 1.35
CA TYR A 309 -19.59 -9.52 2.51
C TYR A 309 -20.92 -8.94 2.08
N THR A 310 -22.03 -9.53 2.56
CA THR A 310 -23.39 -9.06 2.23
C THR A 310 -24.14 -8.57 3.46
N GLY A 311 -23.43 -8.37 4.58
CA GLY A 311 -24.01 -7.85 5.81
C GLY A 311 -24.30 -6.35 5.73
N ALA A 312 -24.87 -5.80 6.81
CA ALA A 312 -25.13 -4.36 6.89
C ALA A 312 -23.81 -3.58 6.87
N ASN A 313 -23.77 -2.42 6.20
CA ASN A 313 -22.61 -1.53 6.23
C ASN A 313 -22.58 -0.73 7.54
N THR A 314 -22.36 -1.42 8.66
CA THR A 314 -22.26 -0.83 10.00
C THR A 314 -21.10 -1.45 10.75
N ARG A 315 -20.47 -0.66 11.64
CA ARG A 315 -19.35 -1.14 12.46
C ARG A 315 -19.67 -2.42 13.23
N ALA A 316 -20.85 -2.50 13.84
CA ALA A 316 -21.27 -3.67 14.61
C ALA A 316 -21.35 -4.94 13.73
N ALA A 317 -21.93 -4.83 12.53
CA ALA A 317 -22.03 -5.96 11.61
C ALA A 317 -20.67 -6.39 11.05
N HIS A 318 -19.77 -5.44 10.78
CA HIS A 318 -18.40 -5.73 10.35
C HIS A 318 -17.61 -6.47 11.44
N ILE A 319 -17.63 -5.97 12.68
CA ILE A 319 -16.92 -6.60 13.81
C ILE A 319 -17.45 -8.02 14.06
N GLU A 320 -18.78 -8.19 14.06
CA GLU A 320 -19.40 -9.51 14.21
C GLU A 320 -18.96 -10.48 13.11
N PHE A 321 -18.92 -10.04 11.86
CA PHE A 321 -18.43 -10.85 10.75
C PHE A 321 -16.95 -11.23 10.93
N LEU A 322 -16.09 -10.30 11.35
CA LEU A 322 -14.68 -10.58 11.63
C LEU A 322 -14.51 -11.60 12.77
N HIS A 323 -15.33 -11.53 13.81
CA HIS A 323 -15.32 -12.52 14.90
C HIS A 323 -15.70 -13.93 14.39
N GLN A 324 -16.68 -14.04 13.51
CA GLN A 324 -17.11 -15.32 12.93
C GLN A 324 -16.04 -15.97 12.05
N LEU A 325 -15.21 -15.16 11.38
CA LEU A 325 -14.12 -15.66 10.54
C LEU A 325 -12.96 -16.28 11.34
N ASN A 326 -12.89 -16.03 12.65
CA ASN A 326 -11.83 -16.54 13.52
C ASN A 326 -10.42 -16.35 12.91
N ILE A 327 -10.18 -15.14 12.38
CA ILE A 327 -8.99 -14.77 11.59
C ILE A 327 -7.70 -14.95 12.41
N ALA A 328 -7.81 -14.91 13.73
CA ALA A 328 -6.82 -15.43 14.65
C ALA A 328 -7.29 -16.76 15.22
N GLY A 329 -6.43 -17.78 15.13
CA GLY A 329 -6.58 -18.96 15.97
C GLY A 329 -6.64 -18.54 17.44
N LYS A 330 -7.85 -18.53 18.00
CA LYS A 330 -8.25 -18.24 19.39
C LYS A 330 -8.20 -16.76 19.78
N LEU A 331 -9.40 -16.15 19.87
CA LEU A 331 -9.70 -15.05 20.78
C LEU A 331 -9.32 -15.42 22.22
#